data_AF-A0A1H5I3J8-F1
#
_entry.id   AF-A0A1H5I3J8-F1
#
_cell.length_a   1.000
_cell.length_b   1.000
_cell.length_c   1.000
_cell.angle_alpha   90.00
_cell.angle_beta   90.00
_cell.angle_gamma   90.00
#
_symmetry.space_group_name_H-M   'P 1'
#
loop_
_entity.id
_entity.type
_entity.pdbx_description
1 polymer ?
#
loop_
_entity_poly.entity_id
_entity_poly.type
_entity_poly.pdbx_seq_one_letter_code
_entity_poly.pdbx_strand_id
1 'polypeptide(L)'
;MNKIALRTAVASAVIAPVMLLGAGAGTATAAPILTAGATGTIVIEVPTGESWNCLALDSNFGLKGGVGHVGGFAAGSDVTVFCFGTTAPFFFTGSVKAGT
;
A
#
# COMPACT_ATOMS: atom_id res chain seq x y z
N MET A 1 -12.78 -8.62 -22.08
CA MET A 1 -13.20 -7.94 -20.83
C MET A 1 -13.03 -6.44 -21.02
N ASN A 2 -14.11 -5.67 -20.90
CA ASN A 2 -14.07 -4.22 -21.15
C ASN A 2 -13.21 -3.52 -20.09
N LYS A 3 -12.22 -2.72 -20.51
CA LYS A 3 -11.28 -1.99 -19.63
C LYS A 3 -12.00 -1.17 -18.54
N ILE A 4 -13.23 -0.72 -18.82
CA ILE A 4 -14.08 -0.01 -17.87
C ILE A 4 -14.45 -0.91 -16.68
N ALA A 5 -14.89 -2.15 -16.92
CA ALA A 5 -15.29 -3.08 -15.85
C ALA A 5 -14.11 -3.43 -14.93
N LEU A 6 -12.90 -3.55 -15.48
CA LEU A 6 -11.69 -3.76 -14.69
C LEU A 6 -11.35 -2.54 -13.83
N ARG A 7 -11.49 -1.33 -14.39
CA ARG A 7 -11.26 -0.07 -13.64
C ARG A 7 -12.29 0.13 -12.52
N THR A 8 -13.56 -0.17 -12.76
CA THR A 8 -14.59 -0.11 -11.71
C THR A 8 -14.39 -1.18 -10.66
N ALA A 9 -14.02 -2.41 -11.04
CA ALA A 9 -13.72 -3.48 -10.08
C ALA A 9 -12.56 -3.11 -9.15
N VAL A 10 -11.47 -2.57 -9.70
CA VAL A 10 -10.33 -2.08 -8.92
C VAL A 10 -10.73 -0.91 -8.02
N ALA A 11 -11.49 0.08 -8.53
CA ALA A 11 -11.98 1.18 -7.71
C ALA A 11 -12.92 0.71 -6.58
N SER A 12 -13.80 -0.26 -6.84
CA SER A 12 -14.71 -0.80 -5.83
C SER A 12 -14.00 -1.66 -4.77
N ALA A 13 -12.94 -2.38 -5.13
CA ALA A 13 -12.12 -3.12 -4.17
C ALA A 13 -11.36 -2.21 -3.20
N VAL A 14 -11.10 -0.96 -3.60
CA VAL A 14 -10.44 0.09 -2.80
C VAL A 14 -11.44 0.79 -1.87
N ILE A 15 -12.70 0.96 -2.29
CA ILE A 15 -13.72 1.73 -1.54
C ILE A 15 -14.52 0.85 -0.57
N ALA A 16 -14.80 -0.42 -0.91
CA ALA A 16 -15.63 -1.29 -0.07
C ALA A 16 -15.06 -1.58 1.33
N PRO A 17 -13.74 -1.76 1.54
CA PRO A 17 -13.17 -1.94 2.88
C PRO A 17 -13.32 -0.69 3.76
N VAL A 18 -13.37 0.51 3.15
CA VAL A 18 -13.44 1.80 3.87
C VAL A 18 -14.78 1.99 4.56
N MET A 19 -15.87 1.56 3.91
CA MET A 19 -17.23 1.70 4.46
C MET A 19 -17.55 0.66 5.54
N LEU A 20 -16.82 -0.46 5.60
CA LEU A 20 -17.12 -1.59 6.48
C LEU A 20 -16.24 -1.65 7.74
N LEU A 21 -15.11 -0.93 7.80
CA LEU A 21 -14.09 -1.10 8.86
C LEU A 21 -13.59 0.19 9.55
N GLY A 22 -14.12 1.40 9.27
CA GLY A 22 -13.42 2.61 9.74
C GLY A 22 -14.21 3.91 9.84
N ALA A 23 -15.35 3.92 10.52
CA ALA A 23 -15.78 5.12 11.26
C ALA A 23 -15.28 5.05 12.71
N GLY A 24 -14.01 4.69 12.90
CA GLY A 24 -13.38 4.49 14.21
C GLY A 24 -12.71 5.77 14.70
N ALA A 25 -13.31 6.41 15.70
CA ALA A 25 -12.71 7.18 16.81
C ALA A 25 -11.46 8.09 16.62
N GLY A 26 -11.07 8.53 15.43
CA GLY A 26 -9.95 9.49 15.32
C GLY A 26 -9.41 9.79 13.92
N THR A 27 -8.45 10.70 13.89
CA THR A 27 -7.60 11.02 12.74
C THR A 27 -6.30 10.22 12.82
N ALA A 28 -5.81 9.69 11.70
CA ALA A 28 -4.46 9.14 11.63
C ALA A 28 -3.45 10.21 12.06
N THR A 29 -2.49 9.82 12.87
CA THR A 29 -1.45 10.69 13.43
C THR A 29 -0.44 11.12 12.36
N ALA A 30 -0.22 10.27 11.36
CA ALA A 30 0.60 10.55 10.18
C ALA A 30 0.21 9.63 9.01
N ALA A 31 0.73 9.91 7.82
CA ALA A 31 0.67 8.97 6.70
C ALA A 31 1.79 7.92 6.82
N PRO A 32 1.63 6.71 6.23
CA PRO A 32 2.73 5.77 6.05
C PRO A 32 3.92 6.40 5.32
N ILE A 33 5.13 5.94 5.66
CA ILE A 33 6.39 6.34 5.03
C ILE A 33 6.88 5.16 4.18
N LEU A 34 7.33 5.47 2.97
CA LEU A 34 7.85 4.50 2.02
C LEU A 34 9.32 4.80 1.71
N THR A 35 10.20 3.83 1.91
CA THR A 35 11.63 3.94 1.61
C THR A 35 12.17 2.71 0.89
N ALA A 36 13.30 2.89 0.20
CA ALA A 36 14.03 1.78 -0.40
C ALA A 36 14.69 0.95 0.71
N GLY A 37 14.67 -0.38 0.57
CA GLY A 37 15.34 -1.30 1.48
C GLY A 37 16.64 -1.86 0.90
N ALA A 38 17.05 -3.03 1.38
CA ALA A 38 18.09 -3.85 0.76
C ALA A 38 17.68 -4.32 -0.65
N THR A 39 18.58 -5.01 -1.35
CA THR A 39 18.34 -5.52 -2.71
C THR A 39 16.99 -6.23 -2.85
N GLY A 40 16.17 -5.79 -3.80
CA GLY A 40 14.83 -6.34 -4.05
C GLY A 40 13.80 -6.13 -2.93
N THR A 41 14.05 -5.15 -2.05
CA THR A 41 13.25 -4.88 -0.84
C THR A 41 12.88 -3.40 -0.74
N ILE A 42 11.73 -3.13 -0.12
CA ILE A 42 11.26 -1.81 0.30
C ILE A 42 10.90 -1.84 1.80
N VAL A 43 10.77 -0.68 2.41
CA VAL A 43 10.27 -0.54 3.78
C VAL A 43 9.02 0.33 3.80
N ILE A 44 7.97 -0.17 4.44
CA ILE A 44 6.70 0.52 4.66
C ILE A 44 6.55 0.74 6.16
N GLU A 45 6.78 1.95 6.62
CA GLU A 45 6.59 2.31 8.03
C GLU A 45 5.21 2.92 8.21
N VAL A 46 4.44 2.40 9.16
CA VAL A 46 3.11 2.92 9.49
C VAL A 46 3.16 3.59 10.87
N PRO A 47 2.31 4.58 11.13
CA PRO A 47 2.31 5.27 12.41
C PRO A 47 2.13 4.30 13.59
N THR A 48 2.89 4.51 14.66
CA THR A 48 2.87 3.63 15.83
C THR A 48 1.49 3.55 16.46
N GLY A 49 1.00 2.33 16.67
CA GLY A 49 -0.32 2.10 17.28
C GLY A 49 -1.48 2.17 16.29
N GLU A 50 -1.24 2.45 15.01
CA GLU A 50 -2.25 2.41 13.97
C GLU A 50 -2.23 1.10 13.19
N SER A 51 -3.41 0.66 12.75
CA SER A 51 -3.58 -0.52 11.92
C SER A 51 -3.73 -0.12 10.46
N TRP A 52 -2.81 -0.60 9.63
CA TRP A 52 -2.75 -0.31 8.20
C TRP A 52 -2.52 -1.60 7.41
N ASN A 53 -3.27 -1.79 6.34
CA ASN A 53 -3.10 -2.89 5.39
C ASN A 53 -2.48 -2.35 4.10
N CYS A 54 -1.32 -2.88 3.70
CA CYS A 54 -0.59 -2.39 2.54
C CYS A 54 -0.38 -3.47 1.47
N LEU A 55 -0.51 -3.06 0.22
CA LEU A 55 -0.23 -3.84 -0.99
C LEU A 55 0.86 -3.14 -1.78
N ALA A 56 1.83 -3.89 -2.30
CA ALA A 56 2.97 -3.40 -3.04
C ALA A 56 3.07 -4.12 -4.39
N LEU A 57 3.04 -3.37 -5.49
CA LEU A 57 3.09 -3.88 -6.86
C LEU A 57 4.37 -3.35 -7.53
N ASP A 58 5.24 -4.25 -7.97
CA ASP A 58 6.42 -3.85 -8.75
C ASP A 58 6.13 -3.71 -10.24
N SER A 59 7.06 -3.07 -10.95
CA SER A 59 7.03 -2.88 -12.41
C SER A 59 7.08 -4.19 -13.22
N ASN A 60 7.34 -5.32 -12.58
CA ASN A 60 7.29 -6.67 -13.16
C ASN A 60 6.00 -7.42 -12.81
N PHE A 61 5.00 -6.71 -12.26
CA PHE A 61 3.72 -7.25 -11.81
C PHE A 61 3.82 -8.23 -10.62
N GLY A 62 4.89 -8.17 -9.84
CA GLY A 62 5.03 -8.83 -8.56
C GLY A 62 4.19 -8.12 -7.49
N LEU A 63 3.16 -8.79 -6.98
CA LEU A 63 2.30 -8.29 -5.90
C LEU A 63 2.73 -8.88 -4.56
N LYS A 64 2.93 -8.03 -3.55
CA LYS A 64 3.20 -8.40 -2.17
C LYS A 64 2.25 -7.65 -1.23
N GLY A 65 2.04 -8.18 -0.03
CA GLY A 65 1.28 -7.51 1.02
C GLY A 65 2.06 -7.51 2.33
N GLY A 66 1.88 -6.46 3.13
CA GLY A 66 2.50 -6.33 4.44
C GLY A 66 3.02 -4.93 4.76
N VAL A 67 3.44 -4.75 6.00
CA VAL A 67 4.10 -3.55 6.54
C VAL A 67 5.49 -3.92 7.06
N GLY A 68 6.37 -2.93 7.23
CA GLY A 68 7.77 -3.14 7.56
C GLY A 68 8.59 -3.49 6.32
N HIS A 69 9.52 -4.45 6.43
CA HIS A 69 10.34 -4.89 5.31
C HIS A 69 9.54 -5.80 4.38
N VAL A 70 9.32 -5.36 3.15
CA VAL A 70 8.63 -6.12 2.11
C VAL A 70 9.61 -6.40 0.99
N GLY A 71 9.89 -7.70 0.77
CA GLY A 71 10.92 -8.15 -0.16
C GLY A 71 10.41 -9.11 -1.22
N GLY A 72 11.34 -9.55 -2.08
CA GLY A 72 11.06 -10.45 -3.19
C GLY A 72 10.59 -9.74 -4.45
N PHE A 73 10.94 -8.46 -4.60
CA PHE A 73 10.83 -7.71 -5.85
C PHE A 73 12.10 -7.87 -6.66
N ALA A 74 12.02 -7.60 -7.97
CA ALA A 74 13.25 -7.50 -8.76
C ALA A 74 14.08 -6.29 -8.30
N ALA A 75 15.40 -6.46 -8.18
CA ALA A 75 16.29 -5.37 -7.77
C ALA A 75 16.14 -4.15 -8.70
N GLY A 76 16.01 -2.95 -8.13
CA GLY A 76 15.82 -1.70 -8.87
C GLY A 76 14.44 -1.48 -9.52
N SER A 77 13.49 -2.41 -9.36
CA SER A 77 12.12 -2.25 -9.88
C SER A 77 11.40 -1.09 -9.21
N ASP A 78 10.55 -0.38 -9.95
CA ASP A 78 9.66 0.61 -9.37
C ASP A 78 8.50 -0.11 -8.66
N VAL A 79 8.34 0.12 -7.36
CA VAL A 79 7.31 -0.49 -6.52
C VAL A 79 6.32 0.57 -6.09
N THR A 80 5.06 0.40 -6.46
CA THR A 80 3.93 1.24 -6.02
C THR A 80 3.22 0.57 -4.86
N VAL A 81 3.07 1.30 -3.76
CA VAL A 81 2.42 0.86 -2.54
C VAL A 81 1.06 1.54 -2.38
N PHE A 82 0.07 0.78 -1.95
CA PHE A 82 -1.27 1.22 -1.58
C PHE A 82 -1.56 0.75 -0.16
N CYS A 83 -1.81 1.69 0.76
CA CYS A 83 -2.09 1.40 2.16
C CYS A 83 -3.48 1.88 2.55
N PHE A 84 -4.17 1.09 3.35
CA PHE A 84 -5.52 1.34 3.85
C PHE A 84 -5.55 1.24 5.37
N GLY A 85 -5.91 2.34 6.03
CA GLY A 85 -6.09 2.44 7.47
C GLY A 85 -7.56 2.44 7.87
N THR A 86 -7.82 2.47 9.18
CA THR A 86 -9.18 2.56 9.76
C THR A 86 -9.57 3.96 10.21
N THR A 87 -8.66 4.93 10.10
CA THR A 87 -8.76 6.32 10.58
C THR A 87 -8.40 7.29 9.46
N ALA A 88 -9.02 8.48 9.41
CA ALA A 88 -8.80 9.43 8.31
C ALA A 88 -7.49 10.26 8.50
N PRO A 89 -6.65 10.46 7.46
CA PRO A 89 -6.76 9.89 6.12
C PRO A 89 -6.52 8.38 6.13
N PHE A 90 -7.49 7.61 5.60
CA PHE A 90 -7.49 6.15 5.62
C PHE A 90 -6.81 5.53 4.40
N PHE A 91 -6.24 6.36 3.52
CA PHE A 91 -5.62 5.90 2.27
C PHE A 91 -4.29 6.61 2.05
N PHE A 92 -3.29 5.82 1.67
CA PHE A 92 -1.98 6.30 1.24
C PHE A 92 -1.56 5.58 -0.03
N THR A 93 -0.91 6.31 -0.92
CA THR A 93 -0.26 5.75 -2.09
C THR A 93 1.10 6.42 -2.31
N GLY A 94 2.10 5.64 -2.69
CA GLY A 94 3.45 6.12 -2.94
C GLY A 94 4.23 5.12 -3.80
N SER A 95 5.34 5.57 -4.38
CA SER A 95 6.23 4.71 -5.17
C SER A 95 7.68 4.90 -4.74
N VAL A 96 8.44 3.82 -4.76
CA VAL A 96 9.89 3.82 -4.50
C VAL A 96 10.58 2.77 -5.35
N LYS A 97 11.87 2.93 -5.61
CA LYS A 97 12.67 1.84 -6.19
C LYS A 97 13.02 0.82 -5.12
N ALA A 98 12.79 -0.46 -5.42
CA ALA A 98 13.36 -1.55 -4.63
C ALA A 98 14.89 -1.45 -4.66
N GLY A 99 15.54 -1.77 -3.53
CA GLY A 99 17.00 -1.69 -3.44
C GLY A 99 17.70 -2.42 -4.58
N THR A 100 18.85 -1.90 -5.00
CA THR A 100 19.72 -2.49 -6.02
C THR A 100 20.71 -3.48 -5.44
#